data_AF-A0A3R8SRS5-F1
#
_entry.id   AF-A0A3R8SRS5-F1
#
_cell.length_a   1.000
_cell.length_b   1.000
_cell.length_c   1.000
_cell.angle_alpha   90.00
_cell.angle_beta   90.00
_cell.angle_gamma   90.00
#
_symmetry.space_group_name_H-M   'P 1'
#
loop_
_entity.id
_entity.type
_entity.pdbx_description
1 polymer ?
#
loop_
_entity_poly.entity_id
_entity_poly.type
_entity_poly.pdbx_seq_one_letter_code
_entity_poly.pdbx_strand_id
1 'polypeptide(L)'
;MRAEVWEWQEWRRRLLGAPGEDLSQVFSKVKVHTLRETQVKWATDERTRAFCDLALHLLYEHHFADGARATLGGEVKLFRNLGPEDLMRHAARIVPDAREAEQLDRQRWLDSWRHQAAFLDDMLAYLFRPSVVQRRLAAVHEVLVTMAPRMTLAQLIREGTQTELQSTLAEPIVGLQTFIQAALPRQPQIQRYVHATETMSLTQWARLYEVVFSGYGLGLRPGVTWTDIARLFRTMIEGALLKARTHDHLPPRQQRRQHPGSRHLRHAPHSVHHRPRRHRHPYPAPPPASARASTDHPQPAL
;
A
#
# COMPACT_ATOMS: atom_id res chain seq x y z
N MET A 1 2.95 -7.81 -12.21
CA MET A 1 3.51 -8.59 -11.07
C MET A 1 2.49 -9.64 -10.65
N ARG A 2 2.86 -10.93 -10.60
CA ARG A 2 2.02 -11.96 -9.96
C ARG A 2 2.04 -11.69 -8.46
N ALA A 3 0.90 -11.79 -7.79
CA ALA A 3 0.89 -11.63 -6.36
C ALA A 3 1.40 -12.92 -5.70
N GLU A 4 2.55 -12.83 -5.06
CA GLU A 4 3.08 -13.93 -4.26
C GLU A 4 2.18 -14.12 -3.03
N VAL A 5 1.75 -15.36 -2.81
CA VAL A 5 1.19 -15.76 -1.52
C VAL A 5 2.37 -15.84 -0.56
N TRP A 6 2.41 -14.92 0.39
CA TRP A 6 3.49 -14.86 1.36
C TRP A 6 3.28 -15.92 2.44
N GLU A 7 4.34 -16.68 2.75
CA GLU A 7 4.32 -17.52 3.94
C GLU A 7 4.18 -16.65 5.20
N TRP A 8 3.45 -17.13 6.21
CA TRP A 8 3.16 -16.37 7.42
C TRP A 8 4.41 -15.82 8.13
N GLN A 9 5.48 -16.61 8.19
CA GLN A 9 6.73 -16.18 8.80
C GLN A 9 7.41 -15.05 8.02
N GLU A 10 7.34 -15.12 6.70
CA GLU A 10 7.87 -14.07 5.83
C GLU A 10 7.10 -12.76 5.98
N TRP A 11 5.77 -12.87 6.03
CA TRP A 11 4.87 -11.76 6.28
C TRP A 11 5.18 -11.05 7.61
N ARG A 12 5.25 -11.82 8.71
CA ARG A 12 5.60 -11.29 10.04
C ARG A 12 6.97 -10.63 10.03
N ARG A 13 7.93 -11.22 9.32
CA ARG A 13 9.30 -10.69 9.20
C ARG A 13 9.32 -9.30 8.56
N ARG A 14 8.52 -9.06 7.53
CA ARG A 14 8.37 -7.74 6.89
C ARG A 14 7.70 -6.72 7.80
N LEU A 15 6.79 -7.18 8.65
CA LEU A 15 6.14 -6.37 9.67
C LEU A 15 6.95 -6.19 10.95
N LEU A 16 8.19 -6.70 11.13
CA LEU A 16 8.96 -6.30 12.32
C LEU A 16 9.45 -4.86 12.17
N GLY A 17 9.21 -4.04 13.20
CA GLY A 17 9.80 -2.72 13.32
C GLY A 17 11.27 -2.75 13.70
N ALA A 18 11.85 -1.57 13.89
CA ALA A 18 13.21 -1.39 14.38
C ALA A 18 13.39 -1.98 15.80
N PRO A 19 14.63 -2.36 16.18
CA PRO A 19 14.94 -2.79 17.54
C PRO A 19 14.51 -1.76 18.59
N GLY A 20 13.88 -2.22 19.68
CA GLY A 20 13.39 -1.35 20.75
C GLY A 20 12.06 -0.64 20.45
N GLU A 21 11.33 -1.06 19.41
CA GLU A 21 9.99 -0.56 19.11
C GLU A 21 9.04 -0.72 20.31
N ASP A 22 8.42 0.40 20.73
CA ASP A 22 7.37 0.42 21.75
C ASP A 22 5.98 0.52 21.11
N LEU A 23 5.34 -0.64 20.93
CA LEU A 23 3.98 -0.71 20.38
C LEU A 23 2.91 -0.09 21.28
N SER A 24 3.21 0.20 22.55
CA SER A 24 2.28 0.91 23.44
C SER A 24 2.09 2.39 23.08
N GLN A 25 2.96 2.93 22.22
CA GLN A 25 2.81 4.26 21.62
C GLN A 25 2.04 4.23 20.30
N VAL A 26 1.87 3.05 19.72
CA VAL A 26 1.15 2.82 18.46
C VAL A 26 -0.31 2.45 18.76
N PHE A 27 -0.51 1.51 19.69
CA PHE A 27 -1.83 1.03 20.07
C PHE A 27 -2.48 1.93 21.12
N SER A 28 -3.42 2.75 20.65
CA SER A 28 -4.15 3.72 21.48
C SER A 28 -5.50 3.18 21.98
N LYS A 29 -6.04 2.15 21.32
CA LYS A 29 -7.38 1.60 21.60
C LYS A 29 -7.34 0.26 22.36
N VAL A 30 -6.22 -0.46 22.33
CA VAL A 30 -6.01 -1.65 23.18
C VAL A 30 -6.26 -1.28 24.65
N LYS A 31 -7.16 -2.02 25.30
CA LYS A 31 -7.47 -1.90 26.74
C LYS A 31 -7.66 -0.45 27.22
N VAL A 32 -8.25 0.40 26.37
CA VAL A 32 -8.31 1.88 26.56
C VAL A 32 -8.99 2.34 27.87
N HIS A 33 -9.83 1.51 28.49
CA HIS A 33 -10.51 1.81 29.75
C HIS A 33 -9.86 1.16 30.98
N THR A 34 -8.58 0.78 30.89
CA THR A 34 -7.84 0.15 31.99
C THR A 34 -6.65 1.00 32.42
N LEU A 35 -5.97 0.60 33.48
CA LEU A 35 -4.74 1.25 33.94
C LEU A 35 -3.69 1.27 32.82
N ARG A 36 -2.91 2.35 32.73
CA ARG A 36 -1.86 2.52 31.70
C ARG A 36 -0.88 1.34 31.67
N GLU A 37 -0.50 0.81 32.83
CA GLU A 37 0.37 -0.37 32.93
C GLU A 37 -0.25 -1.60 32.25
N THR A 38 -1.56 -1.83 32.44
CA THR A 38 -2.28 -2.91 31.77
C THR A 38 -2.33 -2.68 30.26
N GLN A 39 -2.60 -1.46 29.82
CA GLN A 39 -2.56 -1.12 28.40
C GLN A 39 -1.18 -1.37 27.78
N VAL A 40 -0.10 -0.93 28.43
CA VAL A 40 1.28 -1.15 27.95
C VAL A 40 1.55 -2.64 27.82
N LYS A 41 1.26 -3.42 28.87
CA LYS A 41 1.44 -4.88 28.87
C LYS A 41 0.70 -5.58 27.73
N TRP A 42 -0.53 -5.15 27.45
CA TRP A 42 -1.32 -5.74 26.36
C TRP A 42 -0.90 -5.25 24.98
N ALA A 43 -0.46 -4.00 24.85
CA ALA A 43 0.04 -3.46 23.60
C ALA A 43 1.37 -4.10 23.16
N THR A 44 2.20 -4.51 24.12
CA THR A 44 3.47 -5.21 23.85
C THR A 44 3.33 -6.73 23.76
N ASP A 45 2.14 -7.29 24.04
CA ASP A 45 1.87 -8.72 23.92
C ASP A 45 1.88 -9.17 22.46
N GLU A 46 2.59 -10.27 22.18
CA GLU A 46 2.75 -10.80 20.82
C GLU A 46 1.42 -11.14 20.14
N ARG A 47 0.40 -11.54 20.90
CA ARG A 47 -0.92 -11.88 20.34
C ARG A 47 -1.65 -10.64 19.82
N THR A 48 -1.51 -9.52 20.53
CA THR A 48 -2.10 -8.23 20.11
C THR A 48 -1.49 -7.80 18.76
N ARG A 49 -0.18 -7.95 18.64
CA ARG A 49 0.52 -7.75 17.38
C ARG A 49 0.06 -8.74 16.30
N ALA A 50 -0.04 -10.03 16.62
CA ALA A 50 -0.41 -11.07 15.66
C ALA A 50 -1.79 -10.82 15.02
N PHE A 51 -2.78 -10.28 15.75
CA PHE A 51 -4.05 -9.89 15.14
C PHE A 51 -3.89 -8.78 14.09
N CYS A 52 -3.01 -7.80 14.32
CA CYS A 52 -2.72 -6.77 13.34
C CYS A 52 -1.97 -7.35 12.13
N ASP A 53 -0.99 -8.23 12.37
CA ASP A 53 -0.26 -8.93 11.32
C ASP A 53 -1.23 -9.73 10.42
N LEU A 54 -2.16 -10.47 11.02
CA LEU A 54 -3.21 -11.23 10.32
C LEU A 54 -4.12 -10.33 9.50
N ALA A 55 -4.59 -9.22 10.08
CA ALA A 55 -5.50 -8.32 9.39
C ALA A 55 -4.85 -7.67 8.18
N LEU A 56 -3.58 -7.26 8.29
CA LEU A 56 -2.83 -6.70 7.17
C LEU A 56 -2.58 -7.77 6.09
N HIS A 57 -2.30 -9.02 6.46
CA HIS A 57 -2.16 -10.11 5.49
C HIS A 57 -3.48 -10.35 4.74
N LEU A 58 -4.59 -10.41 5.47
CA LEU A 58 -5.91 -10.63 4.90
C LEU A 58 -6.32 -9.48 3.98
N LEU A 59 -5.99 -8.24 4.35
CA LEU A 59 -6.19 -7.07 3.52
C LEU A 59 -5.33 -7.12 2.24
N TYR A 60 -4.08 -7.57 2.36
CA TYR A 60 -3.21 -7.77 1.22
C TYR A 60 -3.76 -8.83 0.26
N GLU A 61 -4.16 -9.99 0.77
CA GLU A 61 -4.74 -11.04 -0.06
C GLU A 61 -6.01 -10.57 -0.77
N HIS A 62 -6.90 -9.87 -0.08
CA HIS A 62 -8.16 -9.41 -0.68
C HIS A 62 -7.99 -8.37 -1.80
N HIS A 63 -6.93 -7.54 -1.75
CA HIS A 63 -6.77 -6.42 -2.67
C HIS A 63 -5.63 -6.58 -3.66
N PHE A 64 -4.65 -7.41 -3.35
CA PHE A 64 -3.45 -7.58 -4.16
C PHE A 64 -3.24 -9.01 -4.66
N ALA A 65 -3.81 -10.06 -4.01
CA ALA A 65 -3.63 -11.43 -4.51
C ALA A 65 -4.28 -11.66 -5.88
N ASP A 66 -3.73 -12.60 -6.66
CA ASP A 66 -4.18 -12.90 -8.03
C ASP A 66 -5.70 -13.20 -8.04
N GLY A 67 -6.46 -12.47 -8.87
CA GLY A 67 -7.92 -12.57 -8.94
C GLY A 67 -8.69 -11.60 -8.04
N ALA A 68 -8.01 -10.80 -7.23
CA ALA A 68 -8.62 -9.70 -6.49
C ALA A 68 -9.26 -8.69 -7.46
N ARG A 69 -10.58 -8.51 -7.36
CA ARG A 69 -11.25 -7.35 -7.97
C ARG A 69 -11.00 -6.18 -7.05
N ALA A 70 -10.07 -5.29 -7.41
CA ALA A 70 -9.91 -4.01 -6.74
C ALA A 70 -11.17 -3.16 -6.92
N THR A 71 -12.20 -3.39 -6.11
CA THR A 71 -13.33 -2.49 -5.99
C THR A 71 -12.91 -1.37 -5.05
N LEU A 72 -12.59 -0.21 -5.62
CA LEU A 72 -12.58 1.07 -4.92
C LEU A 72 -14.02 1.41 -4.50
N GLY A 73 -14.54 0.71 -3.50
CA GLY A 73 -15.79 1.03 -2.82
C GLY A 73 -15.49 1.86 -1.57
N GLY A 74 -16.48 2.63 -1.08
CA GLY A 74 -16.33 3.45 0.13
C GLY A 74 -15.87 2.67 1.36
N GLU A 75 -15.43 3.40 2.40
CA GLU A 75 -14.70 2.88 3.59
C GLU A 75 -15.28 1.60 4.19
N VAL A 76 -16.61 1.51 4.28
CA VAL A 76 -17.35 0.36 4.85
C VAL A 76 -17.11 -0.94 4.09
N LYS A 77 -16.85 -0.89 2.78
CA LYS A 77 -16.58 -2.09 1.97
C LYS A 77 -15.13 -2.56 2.10
N LEU A 78 -14.20 -1.66 2.44
CA LEU A 78 -12.77 -1.95 2.47
C LEU A 78 -12.40 -2.86 3.65
N PHE A 79 -13.03 -2.65 4.81
CA PHE A 79 -12.72 -3.38 6.05
C PHE A 79 -13.76 -4.44 6.45
N ARG A 80 -14.72 -4.73 5.56
CA ARG A 80 -15.85 -5.62 5.88
C ARG A 80 -15.43 -7.01 6.37
N ASN A 81 -14.30 -7.52 5.87
CA ASN A 81 -13.80 -8.86 6.15
C ASN A 81 -12.69 -8.87 7.22
N LEU A 82 -12.61 -7.85 8.08
CA LEU A 82 -11.63 -7.75 9.17
C LEU A 82 -12.30 -7.88 10.54
N GLY A 83 -13.36 -8.69 10.64
CA GLY A 83 -13.98 -9.03 11.92
C GLY A 83 -13.20 -10.12 12.67
N PRO A 84 -13.45 -10.32 13.97
CA PRO A 84 -12.76 -11.34 14.77
C PRO A 84 -12.89 -12.75 14.16
N GLU A 85 -14.08 -13.12 13.67
CA GLU A 85 -14.32 -14.43 13.04
C GLU A 85 -13.48 -14.64 11.76
N ASP A 86 -13.30 -13.57 10.97
CA ASP A 86 -12.51 -13.64 9.75
C ASP A 86 -11.02 -13.78 10.08
N LEU A 87 -10.54 -13.08 11.11
CA LEU A 87 -9.16 -13.20 11.59
C LEU A 87 -8.87 -14.60 12.14
N MET A 88 -9.80 -15.20 12.88
CA MET A 88 -9.64 -16.57 13.39
C MET A 88 -9.63 -17.60 12.27
N ARG A 89 -10.57 -17.49 11.32
CA ARG A 89 -10.59 -18.36 10.13
C ARG A 89 -9.30 -18.22 9.31
N HIS A 90 -8.80 -17.00 9.20
CA HIS A 90 -7.55 -16.72 8.51
C HIS A 90 -6.34 -17.29 9.27
N ALA A 91 -6.28 -17.11 10.60
CA ALA A 91 -5.23 -17.66 11.46
C ALA A 91 -5.14 -19.19 11.30
N ALA A 92 -6.27 -19.89 11.38
CA ALA A 92 -6.34 -21.35 11.21
C ALA A 92 -5.84 -21.85 9.84
N ARG A 93 -5.84 -20.98 8.81
CA ARG A 93 -5.35 -21.32 7.47
C ARG A 93 -3.86 -21.07 7.30
N ILE A 94 -3.35 -19.95 7.83
CA ILE A 94 -2.00 -19.47 7.46
C ILE A 94 -0.96 -19.60 8.58
N VAL A 95 -1.38 -19.70 9.84
CA VAL A 95 -0.46 -19.85 10.98
C VAL A 95 -0.07 -21.33 11.08
N PRO A 96 1.22 -21.69 10.92
CA PRO A 96 1.64 -23.10 10.88
C PRO A 96 1.50 -23.81 12.23
N ASP A 97 1.67 -23.10 13.35
CA ASP A 97 1.53 -23.65 14.69
C ASP A 97 0.06 -23.56 15.13
N ALA A 98 -0.59 -24.72 15.26
CA ALA A 98 -1.98 -24.81 15.70
C ALA A 98 -2.19 -24.21 17.11
N ARG A 99 -1.22 -24.34 18.02
CA ARG A 99 -1.32 -23.76 19.36
C ARG A 99 -1.22 -22.25 19.34
N GLU A 100 -0.39 -21.69 18.45
CA GLU A 100 -0.33 -20.25 18.22
C GLU A 100 -1.66 -19.75 17.64
N ALA A 101 -2.20 -20.45 16.65
CA ALA A 101 -3.48 -20.12 16.03
C ALA A 101 -4.65 -20.16 17.03
N GLU A 102 -4.69 -21.18 17.91
CA GLU A 102 -5.71 -21.33 18.96
C GLU A 102 -5.66 -20.20 19.99
N GLN A 103 -4.48 -19.64 20.28
CA GLN A 103 -4.33 -18.49 21.19
C GLN A 103 -4.84 -17.17 20.60
N LEU A 104 -5.06 -17.12 19.28
CA LEU A 104 -5.63 -15.97 18.57
C LEU A 104 -7.14 -16.09 18.49
N ASP A 105 -7.78 -16.25 19.65
CA ASP A 105 -9.21 -16.47 19.74
C ASP A 105 -10.05 -15.19 19.86
N ARG A 106 -11.37 -15.36 19.71
CA ARG A 106 -12.37 -14.30 19.77
C ARG A 106 -12.37 -13.58 21.11
N GLN A 107 -12.24 -14.32 22.21
CA GLN A 107 -12.26 -13.75 23.54
C GLN A 107 -11.03 -12.87 23.75
N ARG A 108 -9.85 -13.33 23.33
CA ARG A 108 -8.62 -12.56 23.36
C ARG A 108 -8.72 -11.28 22.53
N TRP A 109 -9.32 -11.35 21.34
CA TRP A 109 -9.55 -10.16 20.51
C TRP A 109 -10.51 -9.16 21.18
N LEU A 110 -11.64 -9.65 21.72
CA LEU A 110 -12.61 -8.82 22.45
C LEU A 110 -12.02 -8.20 23.70
N ASP A 111 -11.17 -8.94 24.40
CA ASP A 111 -10.45 -8.45 25.55
C ASP A 111 -9.52 -7.29 25.17
N SER A 112 -8.88 -7.34 23.99
CA SER A 112 -8.00 -6.28 23.51
C SER A 112 -8.76 -5.01 23.09
N TRP A 113 -9.75 -5.11 22.18
CA TRP A 113 -10.37 -3.92 21.54
C TRP A 113 -11.86 -3.72 21.80
N ARG A 114 -12.57 -4.73 22.33
CA ARG A 114 -14.03 -4.79 22.54
C ARG A 114 -14.90 -4.70 21.28
N HIS A 115 -14.54 -3.89 20.30
CA HIS A 115 -15.30 -3.66 19.07
C HIS A 115 -14.40 -3.34 17.87
N GLN A 116 -14.92 -3.61 16.67
CA GLN A 116 -14.13 -3.61 15.42
C GLN A 116 -13.55 -2.24 15.08
N ALA A 117 -14.27 -1.15 15.34
CA ALA A 117 -13.77 0.20 15.05
C ALA A 117 -12.44 0.52 15.78
N ALA A 118 -12.34 0.18 17.07
CA ALA A 118 -11.09 0.33 17.83
C ALA A 118 -9.94 -0.51 17.26
N PHE A 119 -10.24 -1.73 16.84
CA PHE A 119 -9.26 -2.60 16.21
C PHE A 119 -8.76 -2.00 14.89
N LEU A 120 -9.65 -1.48 14.06
CA LEU A 120 -9.28 -0.87 12.78
C LEU A 120 -8.43 0.40 12.97
N ASP A 121 -8.75 1.24 13.95
CA ASP A 121 -7.93 2.42 14.27
C ASP A 121 -6.49 2.03 14.64
N ASP A 122 -6.33 1.05 15.54
CA ASP A 122 -5.01 0.56 15.97
C ASP A 122 -4.28 -0.20 14.87
N MET A 123 -4.98 -0.95 14.01
CA MET A 123 -4.41 -1.66 12.87
C MET A 123 -3.91 -0.67 11.80
N LEU A 124 -4.62 0.43 11.56
CA LEU A 124 -4.15 1.51 10.69
C LEU A 124 -2.94 2.23 11.30
N ALA A 125 -2.96 2.54 12.60
CA ALA A 125 -1.79 3.07 13.29
C ALA A 125 -0.58 2.13 13.16
N TYR A 126 -0.82 0.82 13.28
CA TYR A 126 0.19 -0.23 13.14
C TYR A 126 0.75 -0.34 11.72
N LEU A 127 -0.08 -0.19 10.69
CA LEU A 127 0.36 -0.20 9.30
C LEU A 127 1.30 0.97 8.97
N PHE A 128 1.02 2.16 9.51
CA PHE A 128 1.78 3.37 9.23
C PHE A 128 2.84 3.71 10.28
N ARG A 129 3.12 2.80 11.21
CA ARG A 129 4.08 3.09 12.27
C ARG A 129 5.50 3.29 11.70
N PRO A 130 6.25 4.29 12.19
CA PRO A 130 7.54 4.67 11.58
C PRO A 130 8.59 3.55 11.56
N SER A 131 8.58 2.68 12.58
CA SER A 131 9.61 1.67 12.83
C SER A 131 9.84 0.69 11.67
N VAL A 132 8.78 0.30 10.95
CA VAL A 132 8.86 -0.63 9.80
C VAL A 132 9.57 0.05 8.65
N VAL A 133 9.20 1.30 8.36
CA VAL A 133 9.81 2.09 7.30
C VAL A 133 11.27 2.40 7.65
N GLN A 134 11.56 2.74 8.91
CA GLN A 134 12.92 2.96 9.40
C GLN A 134 13.81 1.73 9.20
N ARG A 135 13.32 0.54 9.53
CA ARG A 135 14.07 -0.70 9.33
C ARG A 135 14.38 -0.97 7.87
N ARG A 136 13.40 -0.77 6.97
CA ARG A 136 13.59 -0.91 5.52
C ARG A 136 14.64 0.07 5.01
N LEU A 137 14.50 1.34 5.36
CA LEU A 137 15.44 2.40 4.94
C LEU A 137 16.84 2.16 5.49
N ALA A 138 16.97 1.72 6.75
CA ALA A 138 18.27 1.36 7.32
C ALA A 138 18.97 0.24 6.52
N ALA A 139 18.23 -0.80 6.12
CA ALA A 139 18.77 -1.88 5.30
C ALA A 139 19.23 -1.38 3.91
N VAL A 140 18.45 -0.51 3.26
CA VAL A 140 18.86 0.10 1.98
C VAL A 140 20.10 0.99 2.17
N HIS A 141 20.11 1.82 3.21
CA HIS A 141 21.23 2.72 3.51
C HIS A 141 22.53 1.96 3.75
N GLU A 142 22.48 0.86 4.50
CA GLU A 142 23.64 0.00 4.77
C GLU A 142 24.25 -0.55 3.47
N VAL A 143 23.42 -1.01 2.55
CA VAL A 143 23.85 -1.47 1.22
C VAL A 143 24.54 -0.33 0.46
N LEU A 144 23.93 0.86 0.43
CA LEU A 144 24.48 2.02 -0.31
C LEU A 144 25.82 2.51 0.27
N VAL A 145 25.93 2.59 1.59
CA VAL A 145 27.18 2.99 2.27
C VAL A 145 28.28 1.97 2.00
N THR A 146 27.96 0.67 1.97
CA THR A 146 28.94 -0.38 1.69
C THR A 146 29.42 -0.37 0.23
N MET A 147 28.54 -0.01 -0.72
CA MET A 147 28.88 0.09 -2.14
C MET A 147 29.68 1.35 -2.49
N ALA A 148 29.44 2.46 -1.78
CA ALA A 148 29.99 3.78 -2.14
C ALA A 148 31.52 3.79 -2.37
N PRO A 149 32.38 3.20 -1.51
CA PRO A 149 33.83 3.24 -1.73
C PRO A 149 34.31 2.49 -2.98
N ARG A 150 33.48 1.62 -3.57
CA ARG A 150 33.84 0.71 -4.66
C ARG A 150 33.36 1.19 -6.03
N MET A 151 32.68 2.34 -6.08
CA MET A 151 31.96 2.81 -7.26
C MET A 151 32.18 4.30 -7.47
N THR A 152 32.07 4.74 -8.73
CA THR A 152 31.87 6.16 -9.03
C THR A 152 30.51 6.62 -8.53
N LEU A 153 30.37 7.92 -8.25
CA LEU A 153 29.09 8.51 -7.85
C LEU A 153 27.95 8.19 -8.82
N ALA A 154 28.22 8.26 -10.13
CA ALA A 154 27.21 7.96 -11.16
C ALA A 154 26.76 6.50 -11.13
N GLN A 155 27.66 5.55 -10.85
CA GLN A 155 27.32 4.15 -10.66
C GLN A 155 26.47 3.97 -9.39
N LEU A 156 26.91 4.57 -8.27
CA LEU A 156 26.18 4.48 -7.00
C LEU A 156 24.75 5.02 -7.10
N ILE A 157 24.55 6.15 -7.78
CA ILE A 157 23.21 6.73 -7.99
C ILE A 157 22.33 5.77 -8.80
N ARG A 158 22.85 5.16 -9.86
CA ARG A 158 22.09 4.20 -10.68
C ARG A 158 21.71 2.95 -9.90
N GLU A 159 22.69 2.30 -9.28
CA GLU A 159 22.48 1.10 -8.48
C GLU A 159 21.58 1.37 -7.28
N GLY A 160 21.74 2.51 -6.62
CA GLY A 160 20.91 2.87 -5.48
C GLY A 160 19.48 3.21 -5.83
N THR A 161 19.25 3.90 -6.96
CA THR A 161 17.89 4.13 -7.46
C THR A 161 17.21 2.82 -7.81
N GLN A 162 17.92 1.91 -8.47
CA GLN A 162 17.40 0.59 -8.80
C GLN A 162 17.09 -0.23 -7.54
N THR A 163 18.00 -0.22 -6.55
CA THR A 163 17.82 -0.92 -5.27
C THR A 163 16.60 -0.40 -4.51
N GLU A 164 16.44 0.92 -4.38
CA GLU A 164 15.26 1.51 -3.71
C GLU A 164 13.97 1.21 -4.47
N LEU A 165 13.98 1.31 -5.80
CA LEU A 165 12.80 1.04 -6.61
C LEU A 165 12.36 -0.44 -6.48
N GLN A 166 13.31 -1.37 -6.59
CA GLN A 166 13.05 -2.80 -6.44
C GLN A 166 12.59 -3.14 -5.02
N SER A 167 13.27 -2.62 -4.01
CA SER A 167 12.88 -2.80 -2.60
C SER A 167 11.45 -2.30 -2.34
N THR A 168 11.11 -1.12 -2.86
CA THR A 168 9.79 -0.50 -2.68
C THR A 168 8.69 -1.26 -3.42
N LEU A 169 8.95 -1.75 -4.63
CA LEU A 169 7.99 -2.53 -5.41
C LEU A 169 7.77 -3.93 -4.82
N ALA A 170 8.83 -4.53 -4.27
CA ALA A 170 8.78 -5.85 -3.64
C ALA A 170 8.22 -5.82 -2.20
N GLU A 171 7.91 -4.63 -1.65
CA GLU A 171 7.43 -4.47 -0.27
C GLU A 171 5.90 -4.37 -0.20
N PRO A 172 5.18 -5.46 0.19
CA PRO A 172 3.72 -5.45 0.26
C PRO A 172 3.19 -4.43 1.25
N ILE A 173 3.92 -4.10 2.31
CA ILE A 173 3.50 -3.10 3.29
C ILE A 173 3.45 -1.70 2.65
N VAL A 174 4.38 -1.37 1.75
CA VAL A 174 4.32 -0.11 0.99
C VAL A 174 3.12 -0.11 0.03
N GLY A 175 2.83 -1.25 -0.58
CA GLY A 175 1.64 -1.45 -1.39
C GLY A 175 0.36 -1.15 -0.61
N LEU A 176 0.22 -1.75 0.57
CA LEU A 176 -0.91 -1.51 1.49
C LEU A 176 -1.01 -0.05 1.93
N GLN A 177 0.10 0.58 2.34
CA GLN A 177 0.12 2.00 2.71
C GLN A 177 -0.35 2.90 1.55
N THR A 178 0.15 2.64 0.34
CA THR A 178 -0.26 3.37 -0.88
C THR A 178 -1.76 3.18 -1.14
N PHE A 179 -2.25 1.95 -1.03
CA PHE A 179 -3.66 1.63 -1.26
C PHE A 179 -4.58 2.30 -0.24
N ILE A 180 -4.24 2.23 1.05
CA ILE A 180 -5.02 2.89 2.10
C ILE A 180 -5.02 4.42 1.90
N GLN A 181 -3.87 5.02 1.58
CA GLN A 181 -3.79 6.46 1.28
C GLN A 181 -4.66 6.84 0.09
N ALA A 182 -4.70 6.01 -0.96
CA ALA A 182 -5.52 6.26 -2.14
C ALA A 182 -7.02 6.02 -1.89
N ALA A 183 -7.37 5.04 -1.07
CA ALA A 183 -8.75 4.68 -0.75
C ALA A 183 -9.39 5.63 0.28
N LEU A 184 -8.59 6.19 1.20
CA LEU A 184 -9.03 7.04 2.30
C LEU A 184 -8.37 8.43 2.27
N PRO A 185 -8.37 9.16 1.14
CA PRO A 185 -7.54 10.36 0.97
C PRO A 185 -7.98 11.55 1.84
N ARG A 186 -9.23 11.53 2.33
CA ARG A 186 -9.81 12.59 3.15
C ARG A 186 -9.83 12.27 4.65
N GLN A 187 -9.28 11.12 5.06
CA GLN A 187 -9.28 10.72 6.46
C GLN A 187 -8.12 11.41 7.20
N PRO A 188 -8.38 12.31 8.18
CA PRO A 188 -7.33 13.13 8.78
C PRO A 188 -6.23 12.31 9.47
N GLN A 189 -6.58 11.15 10.04
CA GLN A 189 -5.60 10.28 10.68
C GLN A 189 -4.59 9.69 9.68
N ILE A 190 -5.06 9.26 8.51
CA ILE A 190 -4.19 8.73 7.45
C ILE A 190 -3.27 9.83 6.93
N GLN A 191 -3.77 11.05 6.74
CA GLN A 191 -2.95 12.19 6.34
C GLN A 191 -1.83 12.48 7.35
N ARG A 192 -2.13 12.44 8.66
CA ARG A 192 -1.11 12.61 9.71
C ARG A 192 -0.08 11.50 9.69
N TYR A 193 -0.51 10.25 9.54
CA TYR A 193 0.38 9.09 9.47
C TYR A 193 1.32 9.13 8.27
N VAL A 194 0.79 9.46 7.09
CA VAL A 194 1.57 9.67 5.88
C VAL A 194 2.58 10.78 6.14
N HIS A 195 2.14 11.99 6.52
CA HIS A 195 3.04 13.11 6.76
C HIS A 195 4.18 12.77 7.74
N ALA A 196 3.88 12.09 8.85
CA ALA A 196 4.89 11.67 9.83
C ALA A 196 5.92 10.71 9.23
N THR A 197 5.45 9.70 8.50
CA THR A 197 6.30 8.73 7.79
C THR A 197 7.17 9.42 6.74
N GLU A 198 6.60 10.38 6.02
CA GLU A 198 7.29 11.12 4.96
C GLU A 198 8.40 12.02 5.50
N THR A 199 8.09 12.77 6.56
CA THR A 199 9.04 13.65 7.23
C THR A 199 10.22 12.85 7.78
N MET A 200 9.93 11.71 8.40
CA MET A 200 10.95 10.78 8.90
C MET A 200 11.82 10.23 7.77
N SER A 201 11.20 9.76 6.68
CA SER A 201 11.92 9.20 5.52
C SER A 201 12.83 10.25 4.85
N LEU A 202 12.32 11.47 4.65
CA LEU A 202 13.10 12.58 4.08
C LEU A 202 14.33 12.91 4.95
N THR A 203 14.17 12.89 6.27
CA THR A 203 15.27 13.15 7.21
C THR A 203 16.35 12.07 7.11
N GLN A 204 15.96 10.80 7.00
CA GLN A 204 16.92 9.70 6.85
C GLN A 204 17.67 9.79 5.52
N TRP A 205 16.96 10.01 4.42
CA TRP A 205 17.57 10.16 3.10
C TRP A 205 18.51 11.36 3.04
N ALA A 206 18.13 12.51 3.62
CA ALA A 206 18.97 13.70 3.69
C ALA A 206 20.32 13.39 4.38
N ARG A 207 20.29 12.67 5.51
CA ARG A 207 21.51 12.25 6.22
C ARG A 207 22.37 11.31 5.38
N LEU A 208 21.77 10.37 4.66
CA LEU A 208 22.52 9.50 3.77
C LEU A 208 23.19 10.29 2.64
N TYR A 209 22.46 11.21 2.01
CA TYR A 209 23.01 12.05 0.93
C TYR A 209 24.17 12.91 1.42
N GLU A 210 24.06 13.47 2.63
CA GLU A 210 25.16 14.21 3.25
C GLU A 210 26.41 13.35 3.38
N VAL A 211 26.30 12.15 3.96
CA VAL A 211 27.43 11.25 4.17
C VAL A 211 28.04 10.82 2.82
N VAL A 212 27.20 10.35 1.90
CA VAL A 212 27.64 9.79 0.63
C VAL A 212 28.27 10.87 -0.25
N PHE A 213 27.56 11.98 -0.50
CA PHE A 213 28.04 13.00 -1.42
C PHE A 213 29.25 13.77 -0.87
N SER A 214 29.33 14.00 0.44
CA SER A 214 30.54 14.54 1.05
C SER A 214 31.74 13.61 0.87
N GLY A 215 31.53 12.29 0.93
CA GLY A 215 32.57 11.29 0.62
C GLY A 215 33.10 11.35 -0.82
N TYR A 216 32.30 11.88 -1.77
CA TYR A 216 32.72 12.16 -3.14
C TYR A 216 33.23 13.61 -3.34
N GLY A 217 33.41 14.37 -2.27
CA GLY A 217 33.88 15.77 -2.32
C GLY A 217 32.83 16.77 -2.80
N LEU A 218 31.54 16.42 -2.76
CA LEU A 218 30.46 17.32 -3.13
C LEU A 218 29.93 18.08 -1.91
N GLY A 219 29.71 19.39 -2.10
CA GLY A 219 29.05 20.26 -1.14
C GLY A 219 27.78 20.89 -1.71
N LEU A 220 26.92 21.37 -0.83
CA LEU A 220 25.74 22.11 -1.21
C LEU A 220 26.06 23.57 -1.55
N ARG A 221 25.26 24.16 -2.43
CA ARG A 221 25.29 25.61 -2.66
C ARG A 221 24.70 26.34 -1.45
N PRO A 222 25.11 27.59 -1.17
CA PRO A 222 24.52 28.40 -0.11
C PRO A 222 22.99 28.48 -0.24
N GLY A 223 22.28 28.30 0.88
CA GLY A 223 20.82 28.34 0.93
C GLY A 223 20.09 27.05 0.54
N VAL A 224 20.81 26.00 0.12
CA VAL A 224 20.23 24.66 -0.15
C VAL A 224 20.54 23.74 1.02
N THR A 225 19.55 22.93 1.43
CA THR A 225 19.71 21.90 2.46
C THR A 225 19.66 20.49 1.88
N TRP A 226 20.23 19.51 2.58
CA TRP A 226 20.13 18.09 2.17
C TRP A 226 18.69 17.58 2.17
N THR A 227 17.82 18.17 3.00
CA THR A 227 16.38 17.89 3.00
C THR A 227 15.72 18.36 1.70
N ASP A 228 16.15 19.47 1.11
CA ASP A 228 15.63 19.95 -0.18
C ASP A 228 16.01 18.99 -1.31
N ILE A 229 17.25 18.51 -1.30
CA ILE A 229 17.72 17.46 -2.23
C ILE A 229 16.90 16.18 -2.06
N ALA A 230 16.64 15.77 -0.82
CA ALA A 230 15.83 14.59 -0.55
C ALA A 230 14.40 14.71 -1.04
N ARG A 231 13.77 15.89 -0.93
CA ARG A 231 12.43 16.14 -1.49
C ARG A 231 12.43 16.04 -3.02
N LEU A 232 13.43 16.62 -3.67
CA LEU A 232 13.55 16.59 -5.13
C LEU A 232 13.71 15.15 -5.65
N PHE A 233 14.61 14.38 -5.04
CA PHE A 233 14.83 12.98 -5.41
C PHE A 233 13.62 12.10 -5.13
N ARG A 234 12.98 12.29 -3.98
CA ARG A 234 11.75 11.58 -3.65
C ARG A 234 10.64 11.83 -4.69
N THR A 235 10.44 13.07 -5.10
CA THR A 235 9.43 13.43 -6.12
C THR A 235 9.68 12.68 -7.44
N MET A 236 10.95 12.55 -7.84
CA MET A 236 11.32 11.78 -9.05
C MET A 236 11.07 10.28 -8.87
N ILE A 237 11.42 9.72 -7.71
CA ILE A 237 11.19 8.29 -7.40
C ILE A 237 9.69 7.98 -7.36
N GLU A 238 8.86 8.83 -6.76
CA GLU A 238 7.40 8.67 -6.74
C GLU A 238 6.81 8.67 -8.16
N GLY A 239 7.27 9.58 -9.02
CA GLY A 239 6.90 9.59 -10.44
C GLY A 239 7.32 8.31 -11.17
N ALA A 240 8.53 7.81 -10.91
CA ALA A 240 9.03 6.56 -11.46
C ALA A 240 8.24 5.34 -10.96
N LEU A 241 7.90 5.29 -9.66
CA LEU A 241 7.07 4.25 -9.05
C LEU A 241 5.67 4.22 -9.64
N LEU A 242 5.04 5.39 -9.81
CA LEU A 242 3.73 5.49 -10.47
C LEU A 242 3.80 4.96 -11.90
N LYS A 243 4.86 5.32 -12.64
CA LYS A 243 5.08 4.81 -14.00
C LYS A 243 5.27 3.30 -14.03
N ALA A 244 6.10 2.74 -13.14
CA ALA A 244 6.35 1.31 -13.05
C ALA A 244 5.06 0.53 -12.75
N ARG A 245 4.29 0.98 -11.76
CA ARG A 245 3.00 0.36 -11.39
C ARG A 245 1.96 0.44 -12.51
N THR A 246 1.94 1.52 -13.30
CA THR A 246 0.98 1.70 -14.40
C THR A 246 1.37 0.97 -15.69
N HIS A 247 2.66 0.88 -16.02
CA HIS A 247 3.13 0.21 -17.23
C HIS A 247 2.97 -1.31 -17.14
N ASP A 248 3.07 -1.90 -15.95
CA ASP A 248 2.81 -3.32 -15.69
C ASP A 248 1.32 -3.71 -15.76
N HIS A 249 0.41 -2.74 -15.79
CA HIS A 249 -1.04 -2.95 -15.86
C HIS A 249 -1.65 -2.72 -17.26
N LEU A 250 -0.84 -2.38 -18.26
CA LEU A 250 -1.33 -2.32 -19.64
C LEU A 250 -1.45 -3.74 -20.21
N PRO A 251 -2.64 -4.17 -20.70
CA PRO A 251 -2.75 -5.46 -21.38
C PRO A 251 -1.81 -5.49 -22.60
N PRO A 252 -1.27 -6.65 -22.98
CA PRO A 252 -0.35 -6.80 -24.11
C PRO A 252 -1.09 -6.67 -25.44
N ARG A 253 -1.57 -5.47 -25.76
CA ARG A 253 -2.13 -5.09 -27.06
C ARG A 253 -1.92 -3.59 -27.26
N GLN A 254 -0.69 -3.17 -27.55
CA GLN A 254 -0.40 -1.99 -28.39
C GLN A 254 1.08 -1.68 -28.61
N GLN A 255 2.02 -2.36 -27.93
CA GLN A 255 3.46 -2.18 -28.21
C GLN A 255 3.94 -2.81 -29.54
N ARG A 256 3.06 -3.50 -30.27
CA ARG A 256 3.37 -4.10 -31.58
C ARG A 256 2.86 -3.23 -32.75
N ARG A 257 3.09 -1.93 -32.72
CA ARG A 257 3.01 -1.05 -33.91
C ARG A 257 4.03 0.09 -33.82
N GLN A 258 5.31 -0.26 -33.89
CA GLN A 258 6.30 0.61 -34.56
C GLN A 258 7.12 -0.27 -35.51
N HIS A 259 7.12 0.13 -36.78
CA HIS A 259 7.82 -0.48 -37.91
C HIS A 259 9.33 -0.63 -37.66
N PRO A 260 9.99 -1.59 -38.34
CA PRO A 260 10.66 -1.25 -39.61
C PRO A 260 10.53 -2.34 -40.68
N GLY A 261 10.41 -1.94 -41.95
CA GLY A 261 10.44 -2.89 -43.07
C GLY A 261 9.99 -2.32 -44.41
N SER A 262 10.74 -1.36 -44.94
CA SER A 262 10.69 -1.02 -46.37
C SER A 262 11.31 -2.15 -47.21
N ARG A 263 10.69 -2.41 -48.37
CA ARG A 263 11.09 -3.27 -49.52
C ARG A 263 10.81 -4.77 -49.43
N HIS A 264 9.74 -5.22 -50.10
CA HIS A 264 9.86 -5.66 -51.50
C HIS A 264 8.49 -5.78 -52.18
N LEU A 265 8.36 -5.11 -53.33
CA LEU A 265 7.37 -5.38 -54.38
C LEU A 265 7.63 -6.76 -54.99
N ARG A 266 6.57 -7.56 -55.19
CA ARG A 266 6.29 -8.30 -56.44
C ARG A 266 4.90 -8.97 -56.41
N HIS A 267 4.12 -8.59 -57.42
CA HIS A 267 3.04 -9.27 -58.16
C HIS A 267 1.93 -10.08 -57.45
N ALA A 268 0.70 -9.60 -57.72
CA ALA A 268 -0.64 -10.23 -57.61
C ALA A 268 -0.79 -11.44 -58.59
N PRO A 269 -1.94 -12.15 -58.75
CA PRO A 269 -3.33 -11.71 -58.48
C PRO A 269 -4.39 -12.79 -58.08
N HIS A 270 -5.63 -12.29 -57.92
CA HIS A 270 -6.93 -12.98 -57.86
C HIS A 270 -7.23 -13.77 -56.56
N SER A 271 -8.30 -13.47 -55.82
CA SER A 271 -9.67 -13.61 -56.31
C SER A 271 -10.67 -12.73 -55.55
N VAL A 272 -11.66 -12.30 -56.34
CA VAL A 272 -12.84 -11.54 -55.99
C VAL A 272 -13.86 -12.44 -55.27
N HIS A 273 -14.38 -12.00 -54.13
CA HIS A 273 -15.79 -12.24 -53.78
C HIS A 273 -16.38 -11.06 -52.97
N HIS A 274 -17.14 -10.24 -53.68
CA HIS A 274 -18.37 -9.57 -53.23
C HIS A 274 -19.24 -10.55 -52.41
N ARG A 275 -19.91 -10.23 -51.30
CA ARG A 275 -20.98 -9.22 -51.00
C ARG A 275 -21.56 -9.58 -49.59
N PRO A 276 -22.55 -8.89 -48.99
CA PRO A 276 -22.72 -7.47 -48.68
C PRO A 276 -23.04 -7.17 -47.18
N ARG A 277 -22.94 -5.89 -46.82
CA ARG A 277 -23.60 -5.21 -45.67
C ARG A 277 -25.13 -5.35 -45.69
N ARG A 278 -25.77 -5.37 -44.51
CA ARG A 278 -27.02 -4.66 -44.14
C ARG A 278 -27.11 -4.61 -42.59
N HIS A 279 -26.92 -3.46 -41.95
CA HIS A 279 -27.96 -2.50 -41.53
C HIS A 279 -29.12 -3.11 -40.72
N ARG A 280 -29.17 -2.84 -39.39
CA ARG A 280 -30.16 -1.95 -38.74
C ARG A 280 -30.13 -2.09 -37.20
N HIS A 281 -29.87 -0.97 -36.52
CA HIS A 281 -30.41 -0.69 -35.18
C HIS A 281 -31.95 -0.64 -35.26
N PRO A 282 -32.65 -0.94 -34.16
CA PRO A 282 -33.20 0.18 -33.38
C PRO A 282 -33.13 -0.03 -31.85
N TYR A 283 -32.85 1.07 -31.15
CA TYR A 283 -33.16 1.26 -29.73
C TYR A 283 -34.67 1.12 -29.46
N PRO A 284 -35.09 0.62 -28.29
CA PRO A 284 -36.36 0.99 -27.68
C PRO A 284 -36.21 2.24 -26.80
N ALA A 285 -37.22 3.11 -26.89
CA ALA A 285 -37.36 4.41 -26.24
C ALA A 285 -37.61 4.32 -24.71
N PRO A 286 -37.32 5.40 -23.94
CA PRO A 286 -37.62 5.49 -22.51
C PRO A 286 -39.11 5.76 -22.23
N PRO A 287 -39.63 5.36 -21.06
CA PRO A 287 -41.02 5.63 -20.67
C PRO A 287 -41.25 7.10 -20.27
N PRO A 288 -42.50 7.59 -20.39
CA PRO A 288 -42.83 9.01 -20.25
C PRO A 288 -42.95 9.48 -18.79
N ALA A 289 -42.60 10.74 -18.58
CA ALA A 289 -42.92 11.51 -17.39
C ALA A 289 -44.30 12.16 -17.50
N SER A 290 -45.13 12.05 -16.45
CA SER A 290 -46.30 12.90 -16.18
C SER A 290 -46.62 12.79 -14.68
N ALA A 291 -46.34 13.85 -13.91
CA ALA A 291 -47.31 14.84 -13.38
C ALA A 291 -47.92 14.39 -12.03
N ARG A 292 -47.45 14.92 -10.89
CA ARG A 292 -47.95 16.12 -10.18
C ARG A 292 -49.43 16.04 -9.73
N ALA A 293 -49.61 15.82 -8.43
CA ALA A 293 -50.64 16.40 -7.54
C ALA A 293 -50.03 16.26 -6.11
N SER A 294 -49.65 17.27 -5.33
CA SER A 294 -50.32 18.49 -4.82
C SER A 294 -51.62 18.20 -4.07
N THR A 295 -51.49 18.22 -2.74
CA THR A 295 -52.44 18.49 -1.63
C THR A 295 -51.80 17.84 -0.39
N ASP A 296 -51.78 18.35 0.83
CA ASP A 296 -52.02 19.66 1.45
C ASP A 296 -51.56 19.45 2.91
N HIS A 297 -51.01 20.48 3.55
CA HIS A 297 -50.73 20.48 5.00
C HIS A 297 -52.05 20.50 5.79
N PRO A 298 -52.10 20.00 7.05
CA PRO A 298 -51.75 20.85 8.20
C PRO A 298 -51.03 20.16 9.36
N GLN A 299 -50.06 20.85 9.94
CA GLN A 299 -49.75 20.80 11.38
C GLN A 299 -50.86 21.55 12.16
N PRO A 300 -51.08 21.20 13.45
CA PRO A 300 -50.51 22.08 14.48
C PRO A 300 -50.01 21.39 15.77
N ALA A 301 -49.01 22.05 16.35
CA ALA A 301 -48.73 22.32 17.77
C ALA A 301 -48.85 21.21 18.83
N LEU A 302 -47.71 20.76 19.38
CA LEU A 302 -47.10 21.22 20.64
C LEU A 302 -45.67 20.68 20.77
#